data_AF-A0A3M1YR50-F1
#
_entry.id   AF-A0A3M1YR50-F1
#
_cell.length_a   1.000
_cell.length_b   1.000
_cell.length_c   1.000
_cell.angle_alpha   90.00
_cell.angle_beta   90.00
_cell.angle_gamma   90.00
#
_symmetry.space_group_name_H-M   'P 1'
#
loop_
_entity.id
_entity.type
_entity.pdbx_description
1 polymer ?
#
loop_
_entity_poly.entity_id
_entity_poly.type
_entity_poly.pdbx_seq_one_letter_code
_entity_poly.pdbx_strand_id
1 'polypeptide(L)'
;MTVRYLSGDPLLTQSAYLAFGYNARARSEVGALETALLTRYPAAFASYKRASRKGRIKAGTYWLWSDSQPKLLFLAVRLSNVGATRLRYVQAVLLALARDYRQEGITSLAIARVGNAHEWAEIRRLIDIWLNPIALPVVVYEEYLPNVRADEGF
;
A
#
# COMPACT_ATOMS: atom_id res chain seq x y z
N MET A 1 5.67 5.47 19.29
CA MET A 1 5.91 4.97 17.92
C MET A 1 4.58 4.46 17.40
N THR A 2 4.09 5.00 16.31
CA THR A 2 2.79 4.64 15.73
C THR A 2 2.90 3.60 14.62
N VAL A 3 4.12 3.37 14.12
CA VAL A 3 4.43 2.34 13.13
C VAL A 3 4.92 1.07 13.85
N ARG A 4 4.32 -0.07 13.49
CA ARG A 4 4.76 -1.42 13.90
C ARG A 4 5.13 -2.24 12.68
N TYR A 5 6.22 -2.98 12.78
CA TYR A 5 6.70 -3.88 11.72
C TYR A 5 6.47 -5.33 12.15
N LEU A 6 5.88 -6.14 11.28
CA LEU A 6 5.53 -7.53 11.58
C LEU A 6 5.50 -8.39 10.32
N SER A 7 5.37 -9.70 10.50
CA SER A 7 5.20 -10.68 9.43
C SER A 7 3.81 -11.30 9.49
N GLY A 8 3.21 -11.60 8.34
CA GLY A 8 1.87 -12.16 8.26
C GLY A 8 1.21 -11.94 6.90
N ASP A 9 -0.09 -12.19 6.83
CA ASP A 9 -0.92 -11.94 5.66
C ASP A 9 -1.60 -10.57 5.77
N PRO A 10 -1.21 -9.57 4.95
CA PRO A 10 -1.86 -8.27 4.93
C PRO A 10 -3.36 -8.33 4.58
N LEU A 11 -3.83 -9.40 3.91
CA LEU A 11 -5.24 -9.61 3.59
C LEU A 11 -6.08 -10.00 4.81
N LEU A 12 -5.44 -10.35 5.92
CA LEU A 12 -6.06 -10.68 7.21
C LEU A 12 -5.94 -9.54 8.24
N THR A 13 -5.47 -8.37 7.81
CA THR A 13 -5.36 -7.19 8.67
C THR A 13 -6.71 -6.79 9.28
N GLN A 14 -6.65 -6.26 10.51
CA GLN A 14 -7.75 -5.61 11.20
C GLN A 14 -7.76 -4.08 10.97
N SER A 15 -6.76 -3.54 10.28
CA SER A 15 -6.73 -2.13 9.90
C SER A 15 -7.92 -1.79 9.00
N ALA A 16 -8.42 -0.57 9.10
CA ALA A 16 -9.52 -0.10 8.26
C ALA A 16 -9.10 0.03 6.78
N TYR A 17 -7.81 0.27 6.53
CA TYR A 17 -7.24 0.45 5.21
C TYR A 17 -6.05 -0.50 4.99
N LEU A 18 -5.95 -1.08 3.80
CA LEU A 18 -4.83 -1.87 3.32
C LEU A 18 -4.18 -1.18 2.11
N ALA A 19 -2.94 -0.73 2.28
CA ALA A 19 -2.12 -0.13 1.24
C ALA A 19 -1.12 -1.13 0.66
N PHE A 20 -0.87 -1.04 -0.64
CA PHE A 20 0.12 -1.86 -1.33
C PHE A 20 0.69 -1.13 -2.55
N GLY A 21 1.94 -1.45 -2.89
CA GLY A 21 2.61 -0.89 -4.06
C GLY A 21 2.05 -1.44 -5.37
N TYR A 22 1.74 -0.56 -6.31
CA TYR A 22 1.30 -0.94 -7.66
C TYR A 22 1.84 0.04 -8.72
N ASN A 23 1.67 -0.28 -10.00
CA ASN A 23 2.10 0.59 -11.09
C ASN A 23 0.99 1.54 -11.57
N ALA A 24 1.40 2.74 -11.98
CA ALA A 24 0.49 3.79 -12.46
C ALA A 24 -0.24 3.41 -13.76
N ARG A 25 0.36 2.54 -14.61
CA ARG A 25 -0.24 2.04 -15.86
C ARG A 25 -1.24 0.90 -15.68
N ALA A 26 -1.51 0.49 -14.45
CA ALA A 26 -2.41 -0.62 -14.11
C ALA A 26 -2.12 -1.92 -14.89
N ARG A 27 -0.85 -2.17 -15.20
CA ARG A 27 -0.39 -3.44 -15.76
C ARG A 27 -0.43 -4.51 -14.67
N SER A 28 -0.72 -5.75 -15.02
CA SER A 28 -0.69 -6.83 -14.04
C SER A 28 0.73 -7.00 -13.50
N GLU A 29 0.83 -7.09 -12.18
CA GLU A 29 2.04 -7.42 -11.45
C GLU A 29 2.09 -8.93 -11.22
N VAL A 30 3.30 -9.47 -11.06
CA VAL A 30 3.52 -10.90 -10.80
C VAL A 30 4.09 -11.04 -9.40
N GLY A 31 3.38 -11.78 -8.56
CA GLY A 31 3.76 -12.05 -7.18
C GLY A 31 2.62 -12.71 -6.43
N ALA A 32 2.95 -13.41 -5.32
CA ALA A 32 1.97 -14.17 -4.57
C ALA A 32 0.90 -13.27 -3.95
N LEU A 33 1.30 -12.12 -3.40
CA LEU A 33 0.38 -11.15 -2.80
C LEU A 33 -0.48 -10.46 -3.87
N GLU A 34 0.10 -10.04 -4.99
CA GLU A 34 -0.62 -9.38 -6.08
C GLU A 34 -1.65 -10.30 -6.72
N THR A 35 -1.31 -11.59 -6.85
CA THR A 35 -2.25 -12.62 -7.32
C THR A 35 -3.40 -12.80 -6.34
N ALA A 36 -3.11 -12.86 -5.04
CA ALA A 36 -4.12 -12.99 -3.99
C ALA A 36 -5.05 -11.76 -3.92
N LEU A 37 -4.49 -10.55 -4.01
CA LEU A 37 -5.23 -9.29 -4.08
C LEU A 37 -6.15 -9.23 -5.31
N LEU A 38 -5.64 -9.59 -6.49
CA LEU A 38 -6.42 -9.59 -7.73
C LEU A 38 -7.57 -10.60 -7.67
N THR A 39 -7.30 -11.78 -7.12
CA THR A 39 -8.30 -12.85 -6.96
C THR A 39 -9.40 -12.44 -5.97
N ARG A 40 -9.02 -11.81 -4.85
CA ARG A 40 -9.96 -11.41 -3.80
C ARG A 40 -10.74 -10.12 -4.14
N TYR A 41 -10.13 -9.19 -4.87
CA TYR A 41 -10.72 -7.87 -5.16
C TYR A 41 -10.74 -7.51 -6.66
N PRO A 42 -11.27 -8.36 -7.56
CA PRO A 42 -11.19 -8.14 -9.00
C PRO A 42 -11.85 -6.82 -9.45
N ALA A 43 -12.93 -6.40 -8.78
CA ALA A 43 -13.62 -5.14 -9.06
C ALA A 43 -12.73 -3.90 -8.79
N ALA A 44 -11.93 -3.93 -7.71
CA ALA A 44 -11.01 -2.85 -7.37
C ALA A 44 -9.95 -2.66 -8.46
N PHE A 45 -9.33 -3.76 -8.91
CA PHE A 45 -8.33 -3.74 -9.99
C PHE A 45 -8.93 -3.29 -11.33
N ALA A 46 -10.14 -3.74 -11.66
CA ALA A 46 -10.85 -3.29 -12.86
C ALA A 46 -11.15 -1.78 -12.80
N SER A 47 -11.58 -1.27 -11.64
CA SER A 47 -11.83 0.15 -11.43
C SER A 47 -10.55 1.00 -11.51
N TYR A 48 -9.48 0.57 -10.83
CA TYR A 48 -8.17 1.21 -10.90
C TYR A 48 -7.64 1.26 -12.34
N LYS A 49 -7.78 0.16 -13.11
CA LYS A 49 -7.42 0.13 -14.54
C LYS A 49 -8.22 1.12 -15.38
N ARG A 50 -9.52 1.27 -15.13
CA ARG A 50 -10.35 2.30 -15.79
C ARG A 50 -9.88 3.71 -15.42
N ALA A 51 -9.54 3.97 -14.15
CA ALA A 51 -9.02 5.25 -13.71
C ALA A 51 -7.66 5.58 -14.35
N SER A 52 -6.76 4.60 -14.42
CA SER A 52 -5.45 4.72 -15.06
C SER A 52 -5.58 5.06 -16.55
N ARG A 53 -6.45 4.36 -17.29
CA ARG A 53 -6.74 4.65 -18.72
C ARG A 53 -7.29 6.05 -18.96
N LYS A 54 -7.96 6.65 -17.98
CA LYS A 54 -8.47 8.04 -18.03
C LYS A 54 -7.42 9.08 -17.59
N GLY A 55 -6.18 8.68 -17.35
CA GLY A 55 -5.10 9.58 -16.92
C GLY A 55 -5.23 10.08 -15.48
N ARG A 56 -6.10 9.45 -14.66
CA ARG A 56 -6.36 9.89 -13.27
C ARG A 56 -5.36 9.35 -12.26
N ILE A 57 -4.55 8.37 -12.65
CA ILE A 57 -3.52 7.78 -11.80
C ILE A 57 -2.16 8.30 -12.24
N LYS A 58 -1.45 8.98 -11.33
CA LYS A 58 -0.10 9.49 -11.57
C LYS A 58 0.88 8.75 -10.65
N ALA A 59 2.10 8.52 -11.12
CA ALA A 59 3.12 7.96 -10.25
C ALA A 59 3.45 8.95 -9.13
N GLY A 60 3.60 8.45 -7.90
CA GLY A 60 3.73 9.26 -6.70
C GLY A 60 2.41 9.69 -6.05
N THR A 61 1.27 9.14 -6.49
CA THR A 61 -0.04 9.32 -5.82
C THR A 61 -0.58 7.99 -5.32
N TYR A 62 -1.59 8.03 -4.45
CA TYR A 62 -2.38 6.85 -4.09
C TYR A 62 -3.78 6.93 -4.71
N TRP A 63 -4.48 5.81 -4.77
CA TRP A 63 -5.88 5.75 -5.18
C TRP A 63 -6.68 4.85 -4.24
N LEU A 64 -7.81 5.36 -3.75
CA LEU A 64 -8.66 4.68 -2.78
C LEU A 64 -9.79 3.90 -3.47
N TRP A 65 -9.94 2.65 -3.06
CA TRP A 65 -11.13 1.84 -3.27
C TRP A 65 -11.84 1.63 -1.94
N SER A 66 -13.06 2.17 -1.81
CA SER A 66 -13.82 2.15 -0.56
C SER A 66 -14.85 1.02 -0.48
N ASP A 67 -15.09 0.29 -1.56
CA ASP A 67 -16.11 -0.75 -1.67
C ASP A 67 -15.53 -2.14 -1.34
N SER A 68 -14.90 -2.22 -0.17
CA SER A 68 -14.36 -3.44 0.45
C SER A 68 -14.00 -3.16 1.92
N GLN A 69 -13.90 -4.23 2.70
CA GLN A 69 -13.30 -4.18 4.04
C GLN A 69 -12.12 -5.18 4.10
N PRO A 70 -10.87 -4.73 4.36
CA PRO A 70 -10.45 -3.33 4.48
C PRO A 70 -10.64 -2.54 3.17
N LYS A 71 -10.66 -1.21 3.27
CA LYS A 71 -10.60 -0.33 2.09
C LYS A 71 -9.19 -0.42 1.48
N LEU A 72 -9.06 -0.37 0.16
CA LEU A 72 -7.78 -0.57 -0.51
C LEU A 72 -7.15 0.73 -0.95
N LEU A 73 -5.85 0.89 -0.70
CA LEU A 73 -5.04 2.01 -1.16
C LEU A 73 -3.96 1.53 -2.13
N PHE A 74 -4.17 1.80 -3.41
CA PHE A 74 -3.20 1.50 -4.45
C PHE A 74 -2.14 2.60 -4.46
N LEU A 75 -0.91 2.28 -4.03
CA LEU A 75 0.19 3.23 -4.02
C LEU A 75 0.90 3.17 -5.39
N ALA A 76 0.78 4.21 -6.22
CA ALA A 76 1.36 4.24 -7.56
C ALA A 76 2.87 4.54 -7.51
N VAL A 77 3.65 3.58 -7.02
CA VAL A 77 5.09 3.70 -6.72
C VAL A 77 6.00 3.28 -7.88
N ARG A 78 5.41 2.83 -8.99
CA ARG A 78 6.06 2.45 -10.24
C ARG A 78 5.31 3.04 -11.44
N LEU A 79 6.02 3.22 -12.56
CA LEU A 79 5.38 3.63 -13.82
C LEU A 79 4.67 2.46 -14.52
N SER A 80 5.30 1.29 -14.54
CA SER A 80 4.82 0.05 -15.17
C SER A 80 5.12 -1.15 -14.27
N ASN A 81 4.63 -2.33 -14.66
CA ASN A 81 5.00 -3.60 -14.03
C ASN A 81 6.46 -4.00 -14.26
N VAL A 82 7.13 -3.35 -15.21
CA VAL A 82 8.57 -3.49 -15.43
C VAL A 82 9.29 -2.30 -14.80
N GLY A 83 10.37 -2.58 -14.07
CA GLY A 83 11.27 -1.59 -13.46
C GLY A 83 11.16 -1.50 -11.93
N ALA A 84 12.18 -0.88 -11.35
CA ALA A 84 12.34 -0.67 -9.92
C ALA A 84 11.26 0.22 -9.30
N THR A 85 10.98 0.00 -8.03
CA THR A 85 10.20 0.93 -7.21
C THR A 85 10.99 2.22 -7.07
N ARG A 86 10.39 3.36 -7.39
CA ARG A 86 11.13 4.63 -7.28
C ARG A 86 10.89 5.25 -5.92
N LEU A 87 11.96 5.44 -5.15
CA LEU A 87 11.91 6.07 -3.82
C LEU A 87 11.19 7.41 -3.83
N ARG A 88 11.40 8.24 -4.86
CA ARG A 88 10.67 9.52 -4.99
C ARG A 88 9.14 9.37 -5.07
N TYR A 89 8.64 8.28 -5.65
CA TYR A 89 7.20 8.03 -5.70
C TYR A 89 6.69 7.49 -4.37
N VAL A 90 7.46 6.62 -3.71
CA VAL A 90 7.16 6.16 -2.35
C VAL A 90 7.08 7.36 -1.39
N GLN A 91 8.11 8.21 -1.40
CA GLN A 91 8.14 9.42 -0.57
C GLN A 91 6.96 10.35 -0.85
N ALA A 92 6.63 10.62 -2.12
CA ALA A 92 5.50 11.47 -2.46
C ALA A 92 4.16 10.92 -1.94
N VAL A 93 3.97 9.60 -2.05
CA VAL A 93 2.77 8.91 -1.52
C VAL A 93 2.71 8.98 0.01
N LEU A 94 3.81 8.68 0.70
CA LEU A 94 3.86 8.70 2.16
C LEU A 94 3.63 10.11 2.72
N LEU A 95 4.22 11.13 2.06
CA LEU A 95 3.99 12.53 2.41
C LEU A 95 2.51 12.92 2.22
N ALA A 96 1.89 12.53 1.10
CA ALA A 96 0.48 12.78 0.85
C ALA A 96 -0.40 12.10 1.92
N LEU A 97 -0.14 10.83 2.25
CA LEU A 97 -0.85 10.13 3.32
C LEU A 97 -0.69 10.83 4.67
N ALA A 98 0.54 11.20 5.05
CA ALA A 98 0.80 11.86 6.32
C ALA A 98 0.09 13.22 6.44
N ARG A 99 -0.07 13.93 5.33
CA ARG A 99 -0.81 15.20 5.25
C ARG A 99 -2.33 15.00 5.27
N ASP A 100 -2.83 14.04 4.50
CA ASP A 100 -4.24 13.99 4.10
C ASP A 100 -5.07 12.96 4.91
N TYR A 101 -4.45 12.07 5.70
CA TYR A 101 -5.15 10.95 6.36
C TYR A 101 -6.38 11.36 7.18
N ARG A 102 -6.34 12.52 7.86
CA ARG A 102 -7.48 13.02 8.64
C ARG A 102 -8.64 13.47 7.76
N GLN A 103 -8.34 14.14 6.65
CA GLN A 103 -9.35 14.63 5.70
C GLN A 103 -10.01 13.46 4.96
N GLU A 104 -9.22 12.42 4.66
CA GLU A 104 -9.64 11.18 3.99
C GLU A 104 -10.31 10.17 4.95
N GLY A 105 -10.37 10.49 6.25
CA GLY A 105 -10.97 9.62 7.27
C GLY A 105 -10.24 8.29 7.48
N ILE A 106 -8.93 8.25 7.23
CA ILE A 106 -8.09 7.06 7.46
C ILE A 106 -7.82 6.93 8.96
N THR A 107 -8.37 5.88 9.57
CA THR A 107 -8.30 5.66 11.03
C THR A 107 -7.23 4.67 11.45
N SER A 108 -6.89 3.70 10.60
CA SER A 108 -5.78 2.76 10.78
C SER A 108 -5.34 2.22 9.41
N LEU A 109 -4.03 1.98 9.26
CA LEU A 109 -3.42 1.67 7.98
C LEU A 109 -2.48 0.47 8.09
N ALA A 110 -2.79 -0.59 7.34
CA ALA A 110 -1.85 -1.66 7.05
C ALA A 110 -1.13 -1.37 5.73
N ILE A 111 0.18 -1.56 5.67
CA ILE A 111 0.99 -1.42 4.47
C ILE A 111 1.63 -2.77 4.19
N ALA A 112 1.24 -3.40 3.08
CA ALA A 112 1.95 -4.57 2.57
C ALA A 112 3.34 -4.18 2.06
N ARG A 113 4.31 -5.10 2.12
CA ARG A 113 5.69 -4.84 1.68
C ARG A 113 5.73 -4.16 0.31
N VAL A 114 6.38 -3.01 0.24
CA VAL A 114 6.57 -2.24 -0.99
C VAL A 114 8.00 -2.41 -1.50
N GLY A 115 8.14 -2.69 -2.79
CA GLY A 115 9.44 -2.86 -3.43
C GLY A 115 10.12 -4.19 -3.14
N ASN A 116 11.31 -4.37 -3.68
CA ASN A 116 12.09 -5.59 -3.52
C ASN A 116 13.02 -5.53 -2.28
N ALA A 117 13.75 -6.63 -2.03
CA ALA A 117 14.65 -6.74 -0.88
C ALA A 117 15.75 -5.66 -0.83
N HIS A 118 16.28 -5.24 -1.99
CA HIS A 118 17.35 -4.24 -2.08
C HIS A 118 16.82 -2.82 -1.84
N GLU A 119 15.57 -2.56 -2.21
CA GLU A 119 14.90 -1.26 -2.03
C GLU A 119 14.36 -1.08 -0.61
N TRP A 120 14.10 -2.19 0.10
CA TRP A 120 13.36 -2.21 1.36
C TRP A 120 13.97 -1.33 2.46
N ALA A 121 15.30 -1.34 2.63
CA ALA A 121 15.95 -0.58 3.69
C ALA A 121 15.76 0.95 3.54
N GLU A 122 15.68 1.45 2.31
CA GLU A 122 15.40 2.85 2.03
C GLU A 122 13.90 3.16 2.19
N ILE A 123 13.03 2.27 1.71
CA ILE A 123 11.58 2.41 1.84
C ILE A 123 11.15 2.43 3.32
N ARG A 124 11.70 1.53 4.13
CA ARG A 124 11.46 1.46 5.56
C ARG A 124 11.86 2.76 6.26
N ARG A 125 13.02 3.32 5.93
CA ARG A 125 13.44 4.64 6.45
C ARG A 125 12.45 5.75 6.07
N LEU A 126 11.93 5.75 4.85
CA LEU A 126 10.91 6.73 4.44
C LEU A 126 9.60 6.56 5.23
N ILE A 127 9.17 5.32 5.48
CA ILE A 127 7.99 5.04 6.33
C ILE A 127 8.22 5.61 7.73
N ASP A 128 9.37 5.35 8.34
CA ASP A 128 9.68 5.84 9.68
C ASP A 128 9.71 7.37 9.74
N ILE A 129 10.31 8.03 8.73
CA ILE A 129 10.39 9.50 8.67
C ILE A 129 9.01 10.14 8.56
N TRP A 130 8.12 9.60 7.71
CA TRP A 130 6.85 10.26 7.39
C TRP A 130 5.66 9.79 8.22
N LEU A 131 5.63 8.54 8.66
CA LEU A 131 4.47 7.94 9.32
C LEU A 131 4.64 7.73 10.83
N ASN A 132 5.88 7.59 11.34
CA ASN A 132 6.08 7.45 12.79
C ASN A 132 5.76 8.73 13.61
N PRO A 133 5.93 9.96 13.07
CA PRO A 133 5.58 11.18 13.80
C PRO A 133 4.07 11.51 13.83
N ILE A 134 3.25 10.89 12.98
CA ILE A 134 1.81 11.17 12.89
C ILE A 134 1.01 10.25 13.81
N ALA A 135 -0.19 10.68 14.21
CA ALA A 135 -1.06 9.95 15.12
C ALA A 135 -1.79 8.74 14.50
N LEU A 136 -1.65 8.51 13.18
CA LEU A 136 -2.25 7.38 12.50
C LEU A 136 -1.59 6.06 12.96
N PRO A 137 -2.34 5.08 13.48
CA PRO A 137 -1.81 3.74 13.71
C PRO A 137 -1.44 3.07 12.39
N VAL A 138 -0.18 2.65 12.25
CA VAL A 138 0.33 2.03 11.03
C VAL A 138 0.95 0.67 11.35
N VAL A 139 0.53 -0.34 10.61
CA VAL A 139 1.15 -1.67 10.60
C VAL A 139 1.82 -1.89 9.26
N VAL A 140 3.06 -2.36 9.26
CA VAL A 140 3.82 -2.65 8.05
C VAL A 140 4.20 -4.12 8.04
N TYR A 141 3.79 -4.82 6.99
CA TYR A 141 4.09 -6.24 6.80
C TYR A 141 5.42 -6.37 6.07
N GLU A 142 6.50 -6.74 6.78
CA GLU A 142 7.84 -6.93 6.22
C GLU A 142 7.96 -8.22 5.39
N GLU A 143 7.16 -9.22 5.73
CA GLU A 143 7.11 -10.50 5.06
C GLU A 143 5.66 -10.94 4.86
N TYR A 144 5.36 -11.36 3.63
CA TYR A 144 4.06 -11.92 3.29
C TYR A 144 4.05 -13.42 3.60
N LEU A 145 3.26 -13.79 4.60
CA LEU A 145 3.03 -15.17 5.00
C LEU A 145 1.56 -15.53 4.73
N PRO A 146 1.24 -16.20 3.61
CA PRO A 146 -0.15 -16.47 3.23
C PRO A 146 -0.93 -17.19 4.32
N ASN A 147 -2.14 -16.73 4.62
CA ASN A 147 -3.04 -17.29 5.64
C ASN A 147 -2.53 -17.23 7.09
N VAL A 148 -1.44 -16.51 7.38
CA VAL A 148 -0.92 -16.32 8.74
C VAL A 148 -1.36 -14.95 9.25
N ARG A 149 -2.25 -14.92 10.26
CA ARG A 149 -2.66 -13.65 10.86
C ARG A 149 -1.55 -13.09 11.75
N ALA A 150 -1.22 -11.81 11.56
CA ALA A 150 -0.28 -11.10 12.42
C ALA A 150 -0.96 -10.62 13.72
N ASP A 151 -0.18 -10.53 14.79
CA ASP A 151 -0.58 -9.82 16.00
C ASP A 151 -0.31 -8.32 15.83
N GLU A 152 -1.33 -7.60 15.36
CA GLU A 152 -1.26 -6.16 15.13
C GLU A 152 -1.34 -5.36 16.45
N GLY A 153 -1.87 -5.98 17.52
CA GLY A 153 -2.01 -5.39 18.84
C GLY A 153 -2.86 -4.11 18.89
N PHE A 154 -3.94 -4.08 18.11
CA PHE A 154 -4.98 -3.04 18.15
C PHE A 154 -5.86 -3.16 19.40
#